data_AF-A0A963QNU5-F1
#
_entry.id   AF-A0A963QNU5-F1
#
_cell.length_a   1.000
_cell.length_b   1.000
_cell.length_c   1.000
_cell.angle_alpha   90.00
_cell.angle_beta   90.00
_cell.angle_gamma   90.00
#
_symmetry.space_group_name_H-M   'P 1'
#
loop_
_entity.id
_entity.type
_entity.pdbx_description
1 polymer ?
#
loop_
_entity_poly.entity_id
_entity_poly.type
_entity_poly.pdbx_seq_one_letter_code
_entity_poly.pdbx_strand_id
1 'polypeptide(L)'
;IILNPAEPPLIMRDTVYCLCEEADQDAIRQSIEDMVAEVQTYVPGYRLKQQVQFEHIGSNKPLRIPEMNDGKGGEFTGLKVSVFLEVEGAAHYLPAYAGNLDIMTSAAMKTAEKIALRMHEGATA
;
A
#
# COMPACT_ATOMS: atom_id res chain seq x y z
N ILE A 1 2.09 -12.59 -5.31
CA ILE A 1 0.82 -12.39 -6.05
C ILE A 1 0.02 -13.69 -5.98
N ILE A 2 -1.30 -13.61 -5.80
CA ILE A 2 -2.21 -14.77 -5.75
C ILE A 2 -3.35 -14.52 -6.73
N LEU A 3 -3.70 -15.53 -7.53
CA LEU A 3 -4.81 -15.48 -8.47
C LEU A 3 -5.95 -16.35 -7.93
N ASN A 4 -7.16 -15.81 -7.92
CA ASN A 4 -8.34 -16.50 -7.41
C ASN A 4 -9.47 -16.47 -8.47
N PRO A 5 -9.91 -17.63 -8.98
CA PRO A 5 -10.92 -17.72 -10.04
C PRO A 5 -12.37 -17.79 -9.51
N ALA A 6 -12.66 -17.25 -8.32
CA ALA A 6 -14.00 -17.28 -7.74
C ALA A 6 -15.04 -16.50 -8.57
N GLU A 7 -16.30 -16.94 -8.48
CA GLU A 7 -17.47 -16.28 -9.07
C GLU A 7 -18.47 -15.90 -7.96
N PRO A 8 -18.86 -14.61 -7.82
CA PRO A 8 -18.45 -13.47 -8.66
C PRO A 8 -16.96 -13.09 -8.48
N PRO A 9 -16.34 -12.43 -9.47
CA PRO A 9 -14.93 -12.06 -9.39
C PRO A 9 -14.66 -11.16 -8.17
N LEU A 10 -13.53 -11.43 -7.51
CA LEU A 10 -13.15 -10.70 -6.30
C LEU A 10 -12.60 -9.32 -6.63
N ILE A 11 -12.98 -8.32 -5.83
CA ILE A 11 -12.29 -7.03 -5.78
C ILE A 11 -10.82 -7.26 -5.40
N MET A 12 -9.91 -6.53 -6.04
CA MET A 12 -8.48 -6.57 -5.71
C MET A 12 -8.26 -6.27 -4.22
N ARG A 13 -7.41 -7.09 -3.57
CA ARG A 13 -6.95 -6.86 -2.21
C ARG A 13 -5.44 -6.92 -2.15
N ASP A 14 -4.86 -6.02 -1.40
CA ASP A 14 -3.44 -6.01 -1.06
C ASP A 14 -3.30 -6.06 0.46
N THR A 15 -2.28 -6.75 0.94
CA THR A 15 -1.90 -6.75 2.35
C THR A 15 -0.44 -6.40 2.45
N VAL A 16 -0.14 -5.32 3.16
CA VAL A 16 1.22 -4.85 3.41
C VAL A 16 1.59 -5.19 4.84
N TYR A 17 2.66 -5.95 5.00
CA TYR A 17 3.31 -6.17 6.28
C TYR A 17 4.60 -5.36 6.33
N CYS A 18 4.73 -4.52 7.34
CA CYS A 18 5.96 -3.79 7.63
C CYS A 18 6.42 -4.15 9.04
N LEU A 19 7.70 -4.51 9.18
CA LEU A 19 8.35 -4.63 10.48
C LEU A 19 9.23 -3.41 10.66
N CYS A 20 8.93 -2.61 11.68
CA CYS A 20 9.69 -1.41 12.02
C CYS A 20 10.14 -1.46 13.48
N GLU A 21 11.00 -0.51 13.86
CA GLU A 21 11.27 -0.25 15.27
C GLU A 21 9.99 0.15 16.02
N GLU A 22 10.04 0.15 17.35
CA GLU A 22 8.94 0.68 18.16
C GLU A 22 8.67 2.14 17.81
N ALA A 23 7.40 2.44 17.57
CA ALA A 23 6.95 3.75 17.13
C ALA A 23 5.52 4.02 17.61
N ASP A 24 5.14 5.30 17.58
CA ASP A 24 3.78 5.73 17.92
C ASP A 24 2.78 5.19 16.89
N GLN A 25 1.86 4.34 17.35
CA GLN A 25 0.84 3.70 16.52
C GLN A 25 -0.14 4.70 15.94
N ASP A 26 -0.44 5.79 16.65
CA ASP A 26 -1.37 6.82 16.18
C ASP A 26 -0.72 7.66 15.08
N ALA A 27 0.56 7.98 15.23
CA ALA A 27 1.34 8.64 14.18
C ALA A 27 1.45 7.77 12.91
N ILE A 28 1.68 6.46 13.06
CA ILE A 28 1.70 5.52 11.92
C ILE A 28 0.32 5.46 11.26
N ARG A 29 -0.76 5.36 12.04
CA ARG A 29 -2.12 5.32 11.50
C ARG A 29 -2.42 6.57 10.70
N GLN A 30 -2.14 7.75 11.25
CA GLN A 30 -2.35 9.02 10.55
C GLN A 30 -1.55 9.09 9.25
N SER A 31 -0.27 8.70 9.28
CA SER A 31 0.56 8.69 8.08
C SER A 31 0.01 7.76 6.98
N ILE A 32 -0.54 6.60 7.36
CA ILE A 32 -1.18 5.67 6.42
C ILE A 32 -2.49 6.26 5.87
N GLU A 33 -3.31 6.88 6.72
CA GLU A 33 -4.56 7.53 6.30
C GLU A 33 -4.30 8.69 5.33
N ASP A 34 -3.29 9.52 5.59
CA ASP A 34 -2.86 10.60 4.71
C ASP A 34 -2.41 10.06 3.35
N MET A 35 -1.64 8.97 3.34
CA MET A 35 -1.21 8.31 2.09
C MET A 35 -2.40 7.71 1.34
N VAL A 36 -3.35 7.10 2.03
CA VAL A 36 -4.60 6.59 1.41
C VAL A 36 -5.37 7.73 0.76
N ALA A 37 -5.52 8.87 1.45
CA ALA A 37 -6.16 10.06 0.90
C ALA A 37 -5.41 10.62 -0.33
N GLU A 38 -4.07 10.63 -0.30
CA GLU A 38 -3.27 11.02 -1.46
C GLU A 38 -3.51 10.08 -2.66
N VAL A 39 -3.56 8.76 -2.44
CA VAL A 39 -3.84 7.78 -3.49
C VAL A 39 -5.25 7.94 -4.06
N GLN A 40 -6.22 8.24 -3.19
CA GLN A 40 -7.61 8.49 -3.60
C GLN A 40 -7.76 9.67 -4.56
N THR A 41 -6.81 10.61 -4.60
CA THR A 41 -6.83 11.72 -5.57
C THR A 41 -6.75 11.24 -7.03
N TYR A 42 -6.28 10.02 -7.29
CA TYR A 42 -6.20 9.43 -8.64
C TYR A 42 -6.79 8.02 -8.75
N VAL A 43 -7.08 7.35 -7.62
CA VAL A 43 -7.81 6.07 -7.59
C VAL A 43 -8.88 6.15 -6.50
N PRO A 44 -10.07 6.71 -6.78
CA PRO A 44 -11.10 6.95 -5.76
C PRO A 44 -11.55 5.70 -4.99
N GLY A 45 -11.48 4.52 -5.63
CA GLY A 45 -11.84 3.24 -5.01
C GLY A 45 -10.75 2.62 -4.13
N TYR A 46 -9.57 3.22 -4.01
CA TYR A 46 -8.48 2.76 -3.13
C TYR A 46 -8.79 3.09 -1.67
N ARG A 47 -8.88 2.08 -0.80
CA ARG A 47 -9.26 2.29 0.60
C ARG A 47 -8.74 1.21 1.53
N LEU A 48 -8.67 1.55 2.82
CA LEU A 48 -8.45 0.58 3.87
C LEU A 48 -9.66 -0.35 3.99
N LYS A 49 -9.41 -1.66 3.91
CA LYS A 49 -10.43 -2.68 4.17
C LYS A 49 -10.71 -2.86 5.65
N GLN A 50 -9.68 -2.67 6.47
CA GLN A 50 -9.72 -2.82 7.93
C GLN A 50 -8.89 -1.69 8.55
N GLN A 51 -9.10 -1.42 9.84
CA GLN A 51 -8.19 -0.57 10.59
C GLN A 51 -6.77 -1.15 10.54
N VAL A 52 -5.76 -0.29 10.59
CA VAL A 52 -4.35 -0.70 10.68
C VAL A 52 -4.17 -1.55 11.92
N GLN A 53 -3.59 -2.75 11.75
CA GLN A 53 -3.34 -3.68 12.84
C GLN A 53 -1.88 -3.61 13.28
N PHE A 54 -1.66 -3.65 14.59
CA PHE A 54 -0.35 -3.57 15.21
C PHE A 54 -0.08 -4.81 16.07
N GLU A 55 1.12 -5.36 15.96
CA GLU A 55 1.58 -6.50 16.74
C GLU A 55 2.98 -6.20 17.27
N HIS A 56 3.14 -6.19 18.60
CA HIS A 56 4.45 -5.99 19.24
C HIS A 56 5.25 -7.30 19.23
N ILE A 57 6.48 -7.24 18.73
CA ILE A 57 7.44 -8.34 18.67
C ILE A 57 8.54 -8.08 19.69
N GLY A 58 8.37 -8.65 20.88
CA GLY A 58 9.29 -8.49 22.01
C GLY A 58 10.54 -9.36 21.92
N SER A 59 11.56 -8.99 22.69
CA SER A 59 12.84 -9.72 22.78
C SER A 59 12.74 -11.10 23.43
N ASN A 60 11.64 -11.41 24.12
CA ASN A 60 11.35 -12.73 24.67
C ASN A 60 10.93 -13.76 23.59
N LYS A 61 10.47 -13.29 22.43
CA LYS A 61 10.09 -14.13 21.29
C LYS A 61 10.32 -13.34 19.98
N PRO A 62 11.59 -13.12 19.60
CA PRO A 62 11.91 -12.34 18.40
C PRO A 62 11.44 -13.07 17.13
N LEU A 63 11.13 -12.28 16.09
CA LEU A 63 10.81 -12.81 14.78
C LEU A 63 12.09 -13.21 14.06
N ARG A 64 12.17 -14.44 13.57
CA ARG A 64 13.32 -14.90 12.79
C ARG A 64 12.99 -14.89 11.29
N ILE A 65 13.78 -14.16 10.51
CA ILE A 65 13.67 -14.12 9.04
C ILE A 65 14.96 -14.71 8.45
N PRO A 66 14.95 -15.99 8.01
CA PRO A 66 16.16 -16.71 7.59
C PRO A 66 16.96 -16.00 6.49
N GLU A 67 16.27 -15.38 5.53
CA GLU A 67 16.85 -14.73 4.36
C GLU A 67 17.46 -13.36 4.67
N MET A 68 17.15 -12.77 5.83
CA MET A 68 17.68 -11.46 6.25
C MET A 68 18.80 -11.57 7.29
N ASN A 69 19.48 -12.72 7.34
CA ASN A 69 20.64 -12.90 8.21
C ASN A 69 21.87 -12.22 7.60
N ASP A 70 22.03 -10.93 7.86
CA ASP A 70 23.17 -10.09 7.44
C ASP A 70 24.45 -10.31 8.30
N GLY A 71 24.51 -11.40 9.07
CA GLY A 71 25.56 -11.66 10.05
C GLY A 71 25.25 -11.13 11.46
N LYS A 72 24.10 -10.50 11.68
CA LYS A 72 23.65 -10.02 13.01
C LYS A 72 22.60 -10.92 13.69
N GLY A 73 22.40 -12.15 13.18
CA GLY A 73 21.59 -13.17 13.85
C GLY A 73 20.18 -13.37 13.30
N GLY A 74 19.73 -12.55 12.34
CA GLY A 74 18.45 -12.75 11.63
C GLY A 74 17.20 -12.74 12.53
N GLU A 75 17.33 -12.20 13.74
CA GLU A 75 16.27 -12.02 14.72
C GLU A 75 15.89 -10.55 14.80
N PHE A 76 14.60 -10.29 14.79
CA PHE A 76 14.03 -8.95 14.73
C PHE A 76 13.01 -8.77 15.85
N THR A 77 13.07 -7.59 16.46
CA THR A 77 12.10 -7.10 17.43
C THR A 77 11.54 -5.77 16.95
N GLY A 78 10.42 -5.34 17.52
CA GLY A 78 9.81 -4.07 17.20
C GLY A 78 8.32 -4.23 16.90
N LEU A 79 7.81 -3.35 16.06
CA LEU A 79 6.39 -3.26 15.78
C LEU A 79 6.10 -3.79 14.38
N LYS A 80 5.25 -4.80 14.29
CA LYS A 80 4.69 -5.24 13.02
C LYS A 80 3.40 -4.49 12.74
N VAL A 81 3.38 -3.81 11.61
CA VAL A 81 2.23 -3.07 11.08
C VAL A 81 1.63 -3.88 9.94
N SER A 82 0.33 -4.12 9.99
CA SER A 82 -0.42 -4.82 8.93
C SER A 82 -1.49 -3.90 8.36
N VAL A 83 -1.39 -3.63 7.06
CA VAL A 83 -2.33 -2.78 6.32
C VAL A 83 -3.10 -3.64 5.33
N PHE A 84 -4.43 -3.58 5.39
CA PHE A 84 -5.33 -4.33 4.51
C PHE A 84 -6.04 -3.35 3.60
N LEU A 85 -5.85 -3.51 2.30
CA LEU A 85 -6.38 -2.62 1.27
C LEU A 85 -7.39 -3.36 0.40
N GLU A 86 -8.37 -2.62 -0.09
CA GLU A 86 -9.15 -3.02 -1.26
C GLU A 86 -9.13 -1.91 -2.30
N VAL A 87 -9.07 -2.30 -3.57
CA VAL A 87 -9.00 -1.37 -4.70
C VAL A 87 -10.15 -1.67 -5.64
N GLU A 88 -11.12 -0.78 -5.65
CA GLU A 88 -12.22 -0.79 -6.60
C GLU A 88 -11.86 0.07 -7.82
N GLY A 89 -12.05 -0.49 -9.02
CA GLY A 89 -11.86 0.22 -10.27
C GLY A 89 -13.01 1.20 -10.55
N ALA A 90 -12.71 2.26 -11.29
CA ALA A 90 -13.65 3.22 -11.86
C ALA A 90 -14.54 2.61 -12.97
N ALA A 91 -14.21 1.40 -13.41
CA ALA A 91 -14.93 0.64 -14.42
C ALA A 91 -15.00 1.31 -15.81
N HIS A 92 -13.93 2.01 -16.20
CA HIS A 92 -13.85 2.68 -17.51
C HIS A 92 -13.86 1.71 -18.70
N TYR A 93 -13.32 0.49 -18.53
CA TYR A 93 -13.25 -0.53 -19.58
C TYR A 93 -13.61 -1.93 -19.07
N LEU A 94 -12.98 -2.38 -17.99
CA LEU A 94 -13.33 -3.61 -17.27
C LEU A 94 -14.27 -3.30 -16.09
N PRO A 95 -15.00 -4.28 -15.53
CA PRO A 95 -15.86 -4.02 -14.38
C PRO A 95 -15.07 -3.61 -13.13
N ALA A 96 -15.78 -3.05 -12.13
CA ALA A 96 -15.17 -2.44 -10.93
C ALA A 96 -14.28 -3.39 -10.09
N TYR A 97 -14.38 -4.71 -10.25
CA TYR A 97 -13.47 -5.64 -9.57
C TYR A 97 -12.02 -5.55 -10.09
N ALA A 98 -11.80 -5.00 -11.29
CA ALA A 98 -10.51 -4.90 -11.96
C ALA A 98 -9.66 -3.70 -11.48
N GLY A 99 -9.73 -3.37 -10.19
CA GLY A 99 -9.00 -2.25 -9.59
C GLY A 99 -7.48 -2.33 -9.72
N ASN A 100 -6.93 -3.53 -9.98
CA ASN A 100 -5.52 -3.75 -10.27
C ASN A 100 -5.06 -3.09 -11.57
N LEU A 101 -5.93 -3.00 -12.59
CA LEU A 101 -5.59 -2.27 -13.80
C LEU A 101 -5.72 -0.77 -13.57
N ASP A 102 -6.80 -0.35 -12.94
CA ASP A 102 -7.10 1.07 -12.74
C ASP A 102 -6.02 1.77 -11.90
N ILE A 103 -5.50 1.13 -10.84
CA ILE A 103 -4.40 1.71 -10.06
C ILE A 103 -3.13 1.91 -10.89
N MET A 104 -2.80 0.98 -11.80
CA MET A 104 -1.64 1.10 -12.68
C MET A 104 -1.84 2.21 -13.71
N THR A 105 -3.00 2.26 -14.37
CA THR A 105 -3.27 3.24 -15.42
C THR A 105 -3.43 4.65 -14.88
N SER A 106 -4.08 4.82 -13.72
CA SER A 106 -4.21 6.12 -13.08
C SER A 106 -2.87 6.65 -12.58
N ALA A 107 -2.01 5.80 -12.04
CA ALA A 107 -0.65 6.21 -11.64
C ALA A 107 0.19 6.65 -12.85
N ALA A 108 0.09 5.94 -13.98
CA ALA A 108 0.75 6.31 -15.22
C ALA A 108 0.26 7.69 -15.73
N MET A 109 -1.06 7.91 -15.72
CA MET A 109 -1.66 9.19 -16.11
C MET A 109 -1.20 10.34 -15.19
N LYS A 110 -1.33 10.19 -13.86
CA LYS A 110 -0.88 11.20 -12.88
C LYS A 110 0.61 11.52 -13.01
N THR A 111 1.43 10.52 -13.37
CA THR A 111 2.87 10.73 -13.62
C THR A 111 3.10 11.57 -14.87
N ALA A 112 2.43 11.24 -15.98
CA ALA A 112 2.54 11.98 -17.23
C ALA A 112 2.05 13.43 -17.08
N GLU A 113 0.95 13.67 -16.35
CA GLU A 113 0.45 15.01 -16.03
C GLU A 113 1.48 15.84 -15.25
N LYS A 114 2.10 15.26 -14.22
CA LYS A 114 3.18 15.92 -13.46
C LYS A 114 4.40 16.27 -14.32
N ILE A 115 4.77 15.40 -15.27
CA ILE A 115 5.86 15.68 -16.21
C ILE A 115 5.48 16.84 -17.13
N ALA A 116 4.28 16.82 -17.71
CA ALA A 116 3.79 17.87 -18.60
C ALA A 116 3.74 19.24 -17.91
N LEU A 117 3.25 19.30 -16.65
CA LEU A 117 3.24 20.52 -15.85
C LEU A 117 4.65 21.09 -15.65
N ARG A 118 5.63 20.26 -15.26
CA ARG A 118 7.02 20.69 -15.09
C ARG A 118 7.67 21.18 -16.38
N MET A 119 7.38 20.51 -17.50
CA MET A 119 7.86 20.95 -18.82
C MET A 119 7.30 22.33 -19.19
N HIS A 120 6.04 22.61 -18.83
CA HIS A 120 5.43 23.91 -19.07
C HIS A 120 6.02 25.00 -18.18
N GLU A 121 6.16 24.75 -16.87
CA GLU A 121 6.76 25.68 -15.91
C GLU A 121 8.20 26.04 -16.28
N GLY A 122 9.01 25.05 -16.68
CA GLY A 122 10.39 25.26 -17.13
C GLY A 122 10.51 25.95 -18.49
N ALA A 123 9.46 25.99 -19.30
CA ALA A 123 9.42 26.73 -20.57
C ALA A 123 8.99 28.20 -20.40
N THR A 124 8.41 28.55 -19.25
CA THR A 124 7.97 29.92 -18.91
C THR A 124 8.98 30.72 -18.08
N ALA A 125 10.07 30.09 -17.64
CA ALA A 125 11.17 30.71 -16.88
C ALA A 125 12.32 31.14 -17.81
#